data_AF-A0A2J6A4F4-F1
#
_entry.id   AF-A0A2J6A4F4-F1
#
_cell.length_a   1.000
_cell.length_b   1.000
_cell.length_c   1.000
_cell.angle_alpha   90.00
_cell.angle_beta   90.00
_cell.angle_gamma   90.00
#
_symmetry.space_group_name_H-M   'P 1'
#
loop_
_entity.id
_entity.type
_entity.pdbx_description
1 polymer ?
#
loop_
_entity_poly.entity_id
_entity_poly.type
_entity_poly.pdbx_seq_one_letter_code
_entity_poly.pdbx_strand_id
1 'polypeptide(L)'
;MKKYILFALISLCFWGCSEDEIKPYHGGQYLYFSQLKEFGDEDFEVSFNNYPTSNAIIVKIGLGLIGKPFSIDTPYKVSVVAEDESEDKIKNADQKNYRLPDNPMFKAGLSNDTLEVMLLKTEDLKENVKLCLKLLPNEYFEGSIPEYEQIKIIFNNIISKPLWWTNDVTKLYLGTYSRKKYEEFVKCTNISDFGKLSTAEKRQYALTFKYYIAVNNVMDKNDTTGEEFPMAVPIN
;
A
#
# COMPACT_ATOMS: atom_id res chain seq x y z
N MET A 1 6.13 -72.64 -2.87
CA MET A 1 5.25 -71.45 -2.89
C MET A 1 5.97 -70.11 -2.64
N LYS A 2 7.21 -70.07 -2.13
CA LYS A 2 8.00 -68.82 -1.96
C LYS A 2 8.61 -68.23 -3.25
N LYS A 3 8.89 -69.05 -4.28
CA LYS A 3 9.55 -68.59 -5.53
C LYS A 3 8.65 -67.79 -6.48
N TYR A 4 7.33 -68.00 -6.44
CA TYR A 4 6.37 -67.30 -7.31
C TYR A 4 5.94 -65.93 -6.76
N ILE A 5 6.10 -65.70 -5.45
CA ILE A 5 5.80 -64.41 -4.80
C ILE A 5 6.81 -63.34 -5.23
N LEU A 6 8.08 -63.72 -5.41
CA LEU A 6 9.13 -62.79 -5.84
C LEU A 6 8.92 -62.33 -7.30
N PHE A 7 8.41 -63.22 -8.16
CA PHE A 7 8.10 -62.91 -9.55
C PHE A 7 6.85 -62.02 -9.69
N ALA A 8 5.86 -62.20 -8.81
CA ALA A 8 4.68 -61.33 -8.77
C ALA A 8 5.00 -59.91 -8.28
N LEU A 9 5.96 -59.76 -7.35
CA LEU A 9 6.35 -58.44 -6.82
C LEU A 9 7.12 -57.59 -7.86
N ILE A 10 7.92 -58.23 -8.72
CA ILE A 10 8.69 -57.57 -9.79
C ILE A 10 7.78 -57.03 -10.89
N SER A 11 6.64 -57.68 -11.15
CA SER A 11 5.68 -57.23 -12.16
C SER A 11 4.94 -55.95 -11.77
N LEU A 12 4.85 -55.61 -10.47
CA LEU A 12 4.21 -54.38 -10.00
C LEU A 12 5.10 -53.14 -10.17
N CYS A 13 6.40 -53.28 -10.46
CA CYS A 13 7.32 -52.16 -10.60
C CYS A 13 7.32 -51.52 -12.01
N PHE A 14 6.60 -52.10 -12.98
CA PHE A 14 6.53 -51.56 -14.36
C PHE A 14 5.37 -50.58 -14.60
N TRP A 15 4.53 -50.32 -13.60
CA TRP A 15 3.60 -49.19 -13.61
C TRP A 15 4.23 -48.01 -12.89
N GLY A 16 5.36 -47.54 -13.42
CA GLY A 16 5.90 -46.23 -13.08
C GLY A 16 4.92 -45.16 -13.57
N CYS A 17 4.56 -44.24 -12.69
CA CYS A 17 3.81 -43.04 -13.05
C CYS A 17 4.60 -42.31 -14.15
N SER A 18 4.00 -42.12 -15.33
CA SER A 18 4.62 -41.29 -16.36
C SER A 18 4.72 -39.87 -15.81
N GLU A 19 5.93 -39.34 -15.67
CA GLU A 19 6.11 -37.90 -15.53
C GLU A 19 5.57 -37.26 -16.81
N ASP A 20 4.40 -36.63 -16.71
CA ASP A 20 3.91 -35.77 -17.77
C ASP A 20 4.93 -34.63 -17.93
N GLU A 21 5.65 -34.64 -19.05
CA GLU A 21 6.53 -33.53 -19.42
C GLU A 21 5.72 -32.24 -19.36
N ILE A 22 6.10 -31.34 -18.46
CA ILE A 22 5.49 -30.02 -18.35
C ILE A 22 5.85 -29.28 -19.63
N LYS A 23 4.93 -29.28 -20.60
CA LYS A 23 5.11 -28.56 -21.85
C LYS A 23 5.31 -27.08 -21.53
N PRO A 24 6.42 -26.47 -21.96
CA PRO A 24 6.64 -25.05 -21.73
C PRO A 24 5.52 -24.26 -22.42
N TYR A 25 5.02 -23.23 -21.76
CA TYR A 25 4.00 -22.35 -22.33
C TYR A 25 4.53 -21.70 -23.62
N HIS A 26 3.70 -21.73 -24.66
CA HIS A 26 4.00 -21.19 -26.00
C HIS A 26 3.07 -20.03 -26.41
N GLY A 27 2.24 -19.52 -25.49
CA GLY A 27 1.37 -18.37 -25.78
C GLY A 27 2.07 -17.02 -25.61
N GLY A 28 1.28 -15.95 -25.79
CA GLY A 28 1.71 -14.56 -25.69
C GLY A 28 2.19 -14.14 -24.30
N GLN A 29 2.87 -12.99 -24.23
CA GLN A 29 3.30 -12.38 -22.97
C GLN A 29 2.22 -11.42 -22.48
N TYR A 30 1.75 -11.59 -21.24
CA TYR A 30 0.75 -10.70 -20.63
C TYR A 30 1.25 -10.16 -19.30
N LEU A 31 0.96 -8.90 -19.03
CA LEU A 31 1.26 -8.22 -17.77
C LEU A 31 -0.06 -7.85 -17.10
N TYR A 32 -0.19 -8.14 -15.81
CA TYR A 32 -1.40 -7.85 -15.05
C TYR A 32 -1.06 -7.37 -13.64
N PHE A 33 -2.01 -6.71 -12.97
CA PHE A 33 -1.87 -6.35 -11.56
C PHE A 33 -2.07 -7.60 -10.69
N SER A 34 -0.97 -8.21 -10.22
CA SER A 34 -1.03 -9.46 -9.46
C SER A 34 -1.74 -9.31 -8.11
N GLN A 35 -1.75 -8.10 -7.55
CA GLN A 35 -2.43 -7.82 -6.30
C GLN A 35 -3.93 -8.17 -6.35
N LEU A 36 -4.61 -7.89 -7.47
CA LEU A 36 -6.04 -8.16 -7.63
C LEU A 36 -6.35 -9.65 -7.58
N LYS A 37 -5.39 -10.49 -7.96
CA LYS A 37 -5.51 -11.94 -7.85
C LYS A 37 -5.34 -12.42 -6.40
N GLU A 38 -4.50 -11.74 -5.62
CA GLU A 38 -4.20 -12.12 -4.24
C GLU A 38 -5.25 -11.61 -3.24
N PHE A 39 -5.78 -10.41 -3.46
CA PHE A 39 -6.66 -9.70 -2.52
C PHE A 39 -8.07 -9.41 -3.08
N GLY A 40 -8.35 -9.80 -4.34
CA GLY A 40 -9.62 -9.51 -4.99
C GLY A 40 -9.78 -8.04 -5.37
N ASP A 41 -11.03 -7.58 -5.42
CA ASP A 41 -11.39 -6.21 -5.81
C ASP A 41 -11.34 -5.21 -4.62
N GLU A 42 -10.53 -5.49 -3.59
CA GLU A 42 -10.35 -4.55 -2.49
C GLU A 42 -9.54 -3.32 -2.97
N ASP A 43 -10.13 -2.14 -2.84
CA ASP A 43 -9.49 -0.88 -3.21
C ASP A 43 -8.27 -0.59 -2.32
N PHE A 44 -7.20 -0.06 -2.93
CA PHE A 44 -6.06 0.44 -2.16
C PHE A 44 -6.43 1.75 -1.49
N GLU A 45 -6.69 1.72 -0.18
CA GLU A 45 -6.97 2.92 0.59
C GLU A 45 -5.72 3.52 1.24
N VAL A 46 -5.43 4.79 0.93
CA VAL A 46 -4.32 5.55 1.51
C VAL A 46 -4.80 6.86 2.11
N SER A 47 -4.67 7.03 3.42
CA SER A 47 -4.91 8.32 4.06
C SER A 47 -3.60 8.97 4.51
N PHE A 48 -3.30 10.16 3.99
CA PHE A 48 -2.19 11.00 4.46
C PHE A 48 -2.34 11.40 5.93
N ASN A 49 -3.54 11.30 6.50
CA ASN A 49 -3.73 11.49 7.93
C ASN A 49 -2.96 10.46 8.77
N ASN A 50 -2.75 9.24 8.25
CA ASN A 50 -1.94 8.22 8.93
C ASN A 50 -0.43 8.50 8.84
N TYR A 51 -0.02 9.42 7.96
CA TYR A 51 1.36 9.81 7.71
C TYR A 51 1.50 11.33 7.79
N PRO A 52 1.23 11.93 8.97
CA PRO A 52 1.00 13.37 9.09
C PRO A 52 2.24 14.21 8.69
N THR A 53 3.44 13.64 8.83
CA THR A 53 4.74 14.25 8.49
C THR A 53 5.16 14.04 7.03
N SER A 54 4.45 13.20 6.28
CA SER A 54 4.78 12.87 4.89
C SER A 54 4.00 13.72 3.90
N ASN A 55 4.69 14.31 2.94
CA ASN A 55 4.06 14.98 1.79
C ASN A 55 3.96 14.08 0.56
N ALA A 56 4.56 12.89 0.60
CA ALA A 56 4.47 11.88 -0.44
C ALA A 56 4.43 10.48 0.17
N ILE A 57 3.69 9.57 -0.46
CA ILE A 57 3.62 8.15 -0.09
C ILE A 57 3.85 7.32 -1.35
N ILE A 58 4.75 6.35 -1.28
CA ILE A 58 4.97 5.39 -2.36
C ILE A 58 4.07 4.19 -2.13
N VAL A 59 3.12 3.98 -3.05
CA VAL A 59 2.27 2.80 -3.10
C VAL A 59 2.94 1.77 -4.00
N LYS A 60 3.12 0.56 -3.46
CA LYS A 60 3.75 -0.57 -4.16
C LYS A 60 2.65 -1.50 -4.65
N ILE A 61 2.55 -1.65 -5.97
CA ILE A 61 1.52 -2.43 -6.63
C ILE A 61 2.18 -3.65 -7.27
N GLY A 62 1.75 -4.85 -6.89
CA GLY A 62 2.23 -6.09 -7.47
C GLY A 62 1.89 -6.21 -8.96
N LEU A 63 2.88 -6.62 -9.75
CA LEU A 63 2.73 -6.98 -11.16
C LEU A 63 3.05 -8.46 -11.35
N GLY A 64 2.26 -9.14 -12.19
CA GLY A 64 2.49 -10.53 -12.58
C GLY A 64 2.69 -10.67 -14.08
N LEU A 65 3.60 -11.57 -14.47
CA LEU A 65 3.85 -11.94 -15.86
C LEU A 65 3.22 -13.31 -16.16
N ILE A 66 2.44 -13.38 -17.23
CA ILE A 66 2.12 -14.64 -17.90
C ILE A 66 3.03 -14.80 -19.10
N GLY A 67 3.71 -15.93 -19.15
CA GLY A 67 4.61 -16.32 -20.22
C GLY A 67 6.02 -16.57 -19.71
N LYS A 68 7.03 -16.32 -20.55
CA LYS A 68 8.44 -16.60 -20.23
C LYS A 68 9.09 -15.35 -19.65
N PRO A 69 9.77 -15.44 -18.49
CA PRO A 69 10.56 -14.32 -17.97
C PRO A 69 11.53 -13.77 -19.02
N PHE A 70 11.58 -12.44 -19.12
CA PHE A 70 12.48 -11.76 -20.05
C PHE A 70 13.95 -11.93 -19.62
N SER A 71 14.87 -11.96 -20.58
CA SER A 71 16.31 -12.03 -20.30
C SER A 71 16.93 -10.67 -19.95
N ILE A 72 16.22 -9.58 -20.23
CA ILE A 72 16.60 -8.19 -19.95
C ILE A 72 15.40 -7.46 -19.33
N ASP A 73 15.66 -6.31 -18.72
CA ASP A 73 14.60 -5.43 -18.24
C ASP A 73 13.77 -4.95 -19.44
N THR A 74 12.45 -5.09 -19.35
CA THR A 74 11.53 -4.89 -20.48
C THR A 74 10.54 -3.76 -20.19
N PRO A 75 10.39 -2.76 -21.07
CA PRO A 75 9.50 -1.63 -20.80
C PRO A 75 8.03 -2.05 -20.88
N TYR A 76 7.22 -1.54 -19.97
CA TYR A 76 5.76 -1.66 -20.02
C TYR A 76 5.09 -0.29 -20.02
N LYS A 77 3.79 -0.26 -20.32
CA LYS A 77 3.00 0.97 -20.35
C LYS A 77 1.86 0.89 -19.36
N VAL A 78 1.74 1.94 -18.55
CA VAL A 78 0.62 2.17 -17.64
C VAL A 78 0.04 3.55 -17.94
N SER A 79 -1.29 3.63 -18.00
CA SER A 79 -2.01 4.89 -18.22
C SER A 79 -3.03 5.13 -17.12
N VAL A 80 -3.34 6.40 -16.90
CA VAL A 80 -4.45 6.80 -16.03
C VAL A 80 -5.74 6.73 -16.82
N VAL A 81 -6.75 6.10 -16.24
CA VAL A 81 -8.10 6.01 -16.81
C VAL A 81 -9.04 6.83 -15.94
N ALA A 82 -9.78 7.74 -16.55
CA ALA A 82 -10.86 8.43 -15.86
C ALA A 82 -12.10 7.53 -15.88
N GLU A 83 -12.60 7.16 -14.70
CA GLU A 83 -13.89 6.50 -14.57
C GLU A 83 -15.02 7.53 -14.52
N ASP A 84 -16.20 7.14 -14.99
CA ASP A 84 -17.39 7.98 -14.95
C ASP A 84 -17.84 8.21 -13.50
N GLU A 85 -17.86 9.48 -13.08
CA GLU A 85 -18.25 9.89 -11.72
C GLU A 85 -19.76 9.71 -11.46
N SER A 86 -20.56 9.41 -12.50
CA SER A 86 -21.97 9.08 -12.36
C SER A 86 -22.22 7.65 -11.85
N GLU A 87 -21.29 6.72 -12.12
CA GLU A 87 -21.34 5.34 -11.64
C GLU A 87 -20.68 5.18 -10.27
N ASP A 88 -19.60 5.93 -10.02
CA ASP A 88 -18.88 5.95 -8.75
C ASP A 88 -18.64 7.39 -8.31
N LYS A 89 -19.25 7.77 -7.18
CA LYS A 89 -19.27 9.16 -6.67
C LYS A 89 -17.89 9.68 -6.22
N ILE A 90 -16.87 8.82 -6.17
CA ILE A 90 -15.51 9.22 -5.83
C ILE A 90 -14.89 9.93 -7.03
N LYS A 91 -14.38 11.15 -6.82
CA LYS A 91 -13.79 11.97 -7.88
C LYS A 91 -12.46 11.40 -8.36
N ASN A 92 -12.17 11.57 -9.64
CA ASN A 92 -10.85 11.22 -10.18
C ASN A 92 -9.77 12.16 -9.62
N ALA A 93 -8.58 11.62 -9.35
CA ALA A 93 -7.44 12.39 -8.86
C ALA A 93 -6.85 13.28 -9.96
N ASP A 94 -6.46 14.51 -9.59
CA ASP A 94 -5.74 15.43 -10.46
C ASP A 94 -4.27 14.98 -10.65
N GLN A 95 -3.67 15.32 -11.79
CA GLN A 95 -2.24 15.05 -12.07
C GLN A 95 -1.29 15.59 -11.01
N LYS A 96 -1.65 16.68 -10.30
CA LYS A 96 -0.85 17.23 -9.20
C LYS A 96 -0.80 16.31 -7.98
N ASN A 97 -1.76 15.40 -7.83
CA ASN A 97 -1.89 14.50 -6.68
C ASN A 97 -1.05 13.21 -6.81
N TYR A 98 -0.43 12.92 -7.96
CA TYR A 98 0.38 11.71 -8.14
C TYR A 98 1.51 11.86 -9.16
N ARG A 99 2.48 10.94 -9.12
CA ARG A 99 3.51 10.75 -10.15
C ARG A 99 3.61 9.27 -10.47
N LEU A 100 3.56 8.95 -11.76
CA LEU A 100 3.89 7.64 -12.29
C LEU A 100 5.37 7.61 -12.71
N PRO A 101 6.02 6.44 -12.72
CA PRO A 101 7.36 6.30 -13.29
C PRO A 101 7.36 6.65 -14.78
N ASP A 102 8.34 7.42 -15.23
CA ASP A 102 8.40 7.92 -16.62
C ASP A 102 8.61 6.80 -17.65
N ASN A 103 9.45 5.82 -17.33
CA ASN A 103 9.74 4.67 -18.18
C ASN A 103 9.82 3.40 -17.32
N PRO A 104 8.67 2.81 -16.95
CA PRO A 104 8.67 1.68 -16.06
C PRO A 104 9.13 0.41 -16.77
N MET A 105 9.97 -0.36 -16.07
CA MET A 105 10.63 -1.55 -16.59
C MET A 105 10.25 -2.75 -15.73
N PHE A 106 9.87 -3.85 -16.37
CA PHE A 106 9.69 -5.14 -15.74
C PHE A 106 11.03 -5.86 -15.72
N LYS A 107 11.52 -6.22 -14.52
CA LYS A 107 12.88 -6.73 -14.34
C LYS A 107 13.12 -8.09 -14.99
N ALA A 108 14.32 -8.28 -15.52
CA ALA A 108 14.78 -9.53 -16.11
C ALA A 108 14.66 -10.72 -15.13
N GLY A 109 14.31 -11.89 -15.66
CA GLY A 109 14.32 -13.16 -14.93
C GLY A 109 13.21 -13.33 -13.89
N LEU A 110 12.32 -12.35 -13.73
CA LEU A 110 11.22 -12.41 -12.77
C LEU A 110 9.90 -12.84 -13.42
N SER A 111 9.03 -13.45 -12.60
CA SER A 111 7.62 -13.66 -12.93
C SER A 111 6.69 -12.67 -12.19
N ASN A 112 7.20 -11.99 -11.17
CA ASN A 112 6.50 -10.94 -10.44
C ASN A 112 7.44 -9.76 -10.21
N ASP A 113 6.90 -8.54 -10.29
CA ASP A 113 7.62 -7.31 -10.01
C ASP A 113 6.69 -6.31 -9.29
N THR A 114 7.12 -5.06 -9.15
CA THR A 114 6.36 -4.03 -8.44
C THR A 114 6.36 -2.72 -9.22
N LEU A 115 5.17 -2.18 -9.47
CA LEU A 115 4.97 -0.80 -9.87
C LEU A 115 4.96 0.09 -8.64
N GLU A 116 5.81 1.11 -8.62
CA GLU A 116 5.82 2.14 -7.57
C GLU A 116 5.08 3.38 -8.05
N VAL A 117 4.00 3.75 -7.36
CA VAL A 117 3.20 4.95 -7.63
C VAL A 117 3.39 5.93 -6.50
N MET A 118 3.82 7.15 -6.81
CA MET A 118 3.98 8.20 -5.80
C MET A 118 2.70 9.02 -5.69
N LEU A 119 2.03 8.94 -4.55
CA LEU A 119 0.94 9.83 -4.19
C LEU A 119 1.51 11.08 -3.52
N LEU A 120 0.96 12.25 -3.83
CA LEU A 120 1.39 13.55 -3.33
C LEU A 120 0.28 14.20 -2.50
N LYS A 121 0.65 14.69 -1.31
CA LYS A 121 -0.24 15.42 -0.42
C LYS A 121 -0.43 16.85 -0.95
N THR A 122 -1.67 17.19 -1.28
CA THR A 122 -2.06 18.53 -1.73
C THR A 122 -3.26 19.02 -0.92
N GLU A 123 -3.50 20.34 -0.92
CA GLU A 123 -4.52 20.98 -0.06
C GLU A 123 -5.98 20.66 -0.44
N ASP A 124 -6.19 20.20 -1.68
CA ASP A 124 -7.49 19.86 -2.25
C ASP A 124 -7.98 18.44 -1.90
N LEU A 125 -7.13 17.60 -1.29
CA LEU A 125 -7.49 16.24 -0.84
C LEU A 125 -8.37 16.23 0.42
N LYS A 126 -9.51 16.92 0.36
CA LYS A 126 -10.48 17.10 1.46
C LYS A 126 -11.56 16.01 1.50
N GLU A 127 -11.62 15.18 0.48
CA GLU A 127 -12.50 14.02 0.35
C GLU A 127 -11.71 12.87 -0.31
N ASN A 128 -12.34 11.70 -0.44
CA ASN A 128 -11.75 10.60 -1.19
C ASN A 128 -11.63 10.98 -2.67
N VAL A 129 -10.45 10.76 -3.22
CA VAL A 129 -10.22 10.77 -4.67
C VAL A 129 -9.70 9.40 -5.10
N LYS A 130 -9.91 9.02 -6.36
CA LYS A 130 -9.45 7.76 -6.93
C LYS A 130 -8.45 8.00 -8.05
N LEU A 131 -7.40 7.17 -8.08
CA LEU A 131 -6.49 7.02 -9.20
C LEU A 131 -6.67 5.62 -9.78
N CYS A 132 -7.25 5.54 -10.98
CA CYS A 132 -7.41 4.29 -11.71
C CYS A 132 -6.28 4.16 -12.75
N LEU A 133 -5.55 3.05 -12.67
CA LEU A 133 -4.45 2.75 -13.56
C LEU A 133 -4.80 1.55 -14.42
N LYS A 134 -4.44 1.60 -15.70
CA LYS A 134 -4.63 0.52 -16.66
C LYS A 134 -3.32 0.16 -17.34
N LEU A 135 -3.05 -1.13 -17.45
CA LEU A 135 -1.94 -1.64 -18.26
C LEU A 135 -2.31 -1.61 -19.73
N LEU A 136 -1.39 -1.12 -20.57
CA LEU A 136 -1.60 -0.99 -22.01
C LEU A 136 -0.72 -2.01 -22.78
N PRO A 137 -1.25 -2.62 -23.85
CA PRO A 137 -0.45 -3.40 -24.78
C PRO A 137 0.71 -2.61 -25.36
N ASN A 138 1.80 -3.31 -25.68
CA ASN A 138 2.94 -2.76 -26.42
C ASN A 138 3.64 -3.87 -27.24
N GLU A 139 4.85 -3.62 -27.73
CA GLU A 139 5.60 -4.59 -28.55
C GLU A 139 6.08 -5.83 -27.77
N TYR A 140 6.09 -5.78 -26.44
CA TYR A 140 6.54 -6.88 -25.56
C TYR A 140 5.38 -7.59 -24.86
N PHE A 141 4.28 -6.89 -24.62
CA PHE A 141 3.10 -7.36 -23.90
C PHE A 141 1.88 -7.26 -24.81
N GLU A 142 1.27 -8.39 -25.15
CA GLU A 142 0.07 -8.43 -26.00
C GLU A 142 -1.14 -7.76 -25.32
N GLY A 143 -1.14 -7.74 -23.98
CA GLY A 143 -2.14 -7.08 -23.18
C GLY A 143 -2.09 -7.54 -21.72
N SER A 144 -3.23 -7.46 -21.06
CA SER A 144 -3.44 -7.93 -19.69
C SER A 144 -4.52 -9.01 -19.67
N ILE A 145 -4.67 -9.67 -18.51
CA ILE A 145 -5.88 -10.40 -18.16
C ILE A 145 -6.98 -9.36 -17.92
N PRO A 146 -8.14 -9.42 -18.61
CA PRO A 146 -9.20 -8.41 -18.51
C PRO A 146 -9.64 -8.11 -17.07
N GLU A 147 -9.74 -9.15 -16.25
CA GLU A 147 -10.16 -9.03 -14.84
C GLU A 147 -9.10 -8.32 -13.97
N TYR A 148 -7.84 -8.30 -14.39
CA TYR A 148 -6.72 -7.74 -13.62
C TYR A 148 -5.96 -6.63 -14.37
N GLU A 149 -6.61 -6.03 -15.37
CA GLU A 149 -5.99 -5.02 -16.23
C GLU A 149 -6.04 -3.60 -15.63
N GLN A 150 -6.96 -3.35 -14.69
CA GLN A 150 -7.15 -2.05 -14.05
C GLN A 150 -7.10 -2.17 -12.53
N ILE A 151 -6.46 -1.21 -11.88
CA ILE A 151 -6.37 -1.13 -10.43
C ILE A 151 -6.77 0.26 -9.94
N LYS A 152 -7.49 0.31 -8.82
CA LYS A 152 -7.97 1.54 -8.20
C LYS A 152 -7.24 1.80 -6.89
N ILE A 153 -6.76 3.04 -6.75
CA ILE A 153 -6.15 3.55 -5.51
C ILE A 153 -7.00 4.71 -5.02
N ILE A 154 -7.66 4.54 -3.88
CA ILE A 154 -8.42 5.58 -3.20
C ILE A 154 -7.52 6.26 -2.18
N PHE A 155 -7.43 7.58 -2.22
CA PHE A 155 -6.61 8.30 -1.26
C PHE A 155 -7.16 9.67 -0.90
N ASN A 156 -6.75 10.16 0.28
CA ASN A 156 -7.21 11.43 0.84
C ASN A 156 -6.22 12.02 1.84
N ASN A 157 -6.49 13.25 2.27
CA ASN A 157 -5.83 13.88 3.42
C ASN A 157 -6.89 14.41 4.41
N ILE A 158 -7.96 13.65 4.63
CA ILE A 158 -9.02 14.02 5.56
C ILE A 158 -8.45 14.02 6.98
N ILE A 159 -8.49 15.18 7.64
CA ILE A 159 -8.12 15.28 9.05
C ILE A 159 -9.09 14.45 9.87
N SER A 160 -8.63 13.34 10.44
CA SER A 160 -9.43 12.51 11.32
C SER A 160 -8.64 12.17 12.57
N LYS A 161 -9.31 12.19 13.72
CA LYS A 161 -8.70 11.76 14.96
C LYS A 161 -8.43 10.24 14.87
N PRO A 162 -7.18 9.76 15.06
CA PRO A 162 -6.88 8.34 15.03
C PRO A 162 -7.73 7.56 16.05
N LEU A 163 -8.18 6.35 15.69
CA LEU A 163 -9.04 5.52 16.56
C LEU A 163 -8.39 5.23 17.93
N TRP A 164 -7.07 5.13 17.97
CA TRP A 164 -6.32 4.91 19.20
C TRP A 164 -6.23 6.15 20.11
N TRP A 165 -6.59 7.34 19.64
CA TRP A 165 -6.62 8.56 20.45
C TRP A 165 -7.89 8.60 21.31
N THR A 166 -7.98 7.62 22.21
CA THR A 166 -9.13 7.40 23.09
C THR A 166 -9.21 8.43 24.22
N ASN A 167 -10.27 8.35 25.02
CA ASN A 167 -10.42 9.17 26.22
C ASN A 167 -9.28 8.93 27.22
N ASP A 168 -8.78 7.71 27.33
CA ASP A 168 -7.66 7.37 28.23
C ASP A 168 -6.35 7.99 27.71
N VAL A 169 -6.07 7.88 26.41
CA VAL A 169 -4.92 8.57 25.78
C VAL A 169 -5.01 10.08 26.00
N THR A 170 -6.20 10.63 25.84
CA THR A 170 -6.47 12.06 26.06
C THR A 170 -6.21 12.47 27.50
N LYS A 171 -6.74 11.74 28.49
CA LYS A 171 -6.66 12.14 29.90
C LYS A 171 -5.30 11.84 30.54
N LEU A 172 -4.67 10.74 30.19
CA LEU A 172 -3.51 10.21 30.92
C LEU A 172 -2.17 10.44 30.20
N TYR A 173 -2.18 10.64 28.88
CA TYR A 173 -0.96 10.63 28.08
C TYR A 173 -0.78 11.92 27.26
N LEU A 174 -1.50 12.09 26.16
CA LEU A 174 -1.20 13.10 25.13
C LEU A 174 -2.05 14.38 25.22
N GLY A 175 -3.16 14.36 25.96
CA GLY A 175 -4.09 15.49 26.01
C GLY A 175 -5.10 15.47 24.86
N THR A 176 -5.92 16.53 24.77
CA THR A 176 -6.90 16.72 23.70
C THR A 176 -6.20 16.66 22.35
N TYR A 177 -6.81 15.92 21.41
CA TYR A 177 -6.34 15.81 20.04
C TYR A 177 -6.42 17.15 19.32
N SER A 178 -5.38 17.44 18.54
CA SER A 178 -5.38 18.39 17.43
C SER A 178 -4.51 17.80 16.32
N ARG A 179 -4.72 18.25 15.08
CA ARG A 179 -3.86 17.88 13.94
C ARG A 179 -2.40 18.18 14.25
N LYS A 180 -2.12 19.39 14.73
CA LYS A 180 -0.77 19.89 15.03
C LYS A 180 -0.09 19.05 16.10
N LYS A 181 -0.80 18.68 17.17
CA LYS A 181 -0.25 17.82 18.22
C LYS A 181 0.09 16.44 17.70
N TYR A 182 -0.77 15.85 16.88
CA TYR A 182 -0.49 14.54 16.30
C TYR A 182 0.72 14.59 15.36
N GLU A 183 0.82 15.61 14.51
CA GLU A 183 1.99 15.86 13.64
C GLU A 183 3.29 15.96 14.44
N GLU A 184 3.31 16.77 15.50
CA GLU A 184 4.50 16.94 16.34
C GLU A 184 4.83 15.68 17.16
N PHE A 185 3.82 14.92 17.59
CA PHE A 185 4.00 13.65 18.26
C PHE A 185 4.69 12.63 17.35
N VAL A 186 4.17 12.45 16.11
CA VAL A 186 4.77 11.55 15.12
C VAL A 186 6.17 12.02 14.73
N LYS A 187 6.37 13.32 14.55
CA LYS A 187 7.69 13.89 14.22
C LYS A 187 8.74 13.61 15.29
N CYS A 188 8.36 13.69 16.57
CA CYS A 188 9.25 13.46 17.70
C CYS A 188 9.53 11.97 17.94
N THR A 189 8.51 11.11 17.79
CA THR A 189 8.57 9.71 18.25
C THR A 189 8.66 8.67 17.13
N ASN A 190 8.31 9.04 15.91
CA ASN A 190 8.11 8.15 14.76
C ASN A 190 7.04 7.05 15.01
N ILE A 191 6.12 7.26 15.95
CA ILE A 191 5.04 6.32 16.27
C ILE A 191 3.72 6.78 15.64
N SER A 192 3.20 5.99 14.70
CA SER A 192 1.89 6.22 14.06
C SER A 192 0.73 5.50 14.74
N ASP A 193 0.99 4.40 15.48
CA ASP A 193 -0.03 3.62 16.20
C ASP A 193 0.31 3.52 17.69
N PHE A 194 0.03 4.61 18.42
CA PHE A 194 0.24 4.67 19.87
C PHE A 194 -0.65 3.69 20.64
N GLY A 195 -1.77 3.22 20.06
CA GLY A 195 -2.74 2.34 20.70
C GLY A 195 -2.17 0.98 21.06
N LYS A 196 -1.32 0.42 20.20
CA LYS A 196 -0.70 -0.90 20.35
C LYS A 196 0.40 -0.97 21.42
N LEU A 197 0.90 0.18 21.87
CA LEU A 197 1.95 0.25 22.87
C LEU A 197 1.45 -0.19 24.26
N SER A 198 2.36 -0.79 25.04
CA SER A 198 2.14 -1.09 26.45
C SER A 198 1.99 0.20 27.29
N THR A 199 1.42 0.09 28.48
CA THR A 199 1.27 1.22 29.42
C THR A 199 2.61 1.91 29.72
N ALA A 200 3.69 1.14 29.86
CA ALA A 200 5.03 1.67 30.13
C ALA A 200 5.57 2.47 28.94
N GLU A 201 5.46 1.92 27.73
CA GLU A 201 5.88 2.60 26.50
C GLU A 201 5.06 3.86 26.26
N LYS A 202 3.74 3.80 26.44
CA LYS A 202 2.86 4.98 26.33
C LYS A 202 3.30 6.10 27.26
N ARG A 203 3.64 5.78 28.51
CA ARG A 203 4.16 6.76 29.48
C ARG A 203 5.51 7.32 29.03
N GLN A 204 6.42 6.47 28.57
CA GLN A 204 7.74 6.89 28.09
C GLN A 204 7.65 7.86 26.90
N TYR A 205 6.86 7.52 25.88
CA TYR A 205 6.69 8.38 24.70
C TYR A 205 5.94 9.68 25.03
N ALA A 206 4.94 9.65 25.92
CA ALA A 206 4.26 10.87 26.36
C ALA A 206 5.21 11.82 27.12
N LEU A 207 6.09 11.29 28.00
CA LEU A 207 7.11 12.09 28.68
C LEU A 207 8.15 12.65 27.71
N THR A 208 8.60 11.84 26.75
CA THR A 208 9.52 12.26 25.68
C THR A 208 8.91 13.41 24.88
N PHE A 209 7.63 13.28 24.50
CA PHE A 209 6.92 14.31 23.78
C PHE A 209 6.74 15.59 24.61
N LYS A 210 6.41 15.47 25.90
CA LYS A 210 6.32 16.62 26.82
C LYS A 210 7.64 17.38 26.90
N TYR A 211 8.77 16.68 26.99
CA TYR A 211 10.10 17.28 26.99
C TYR A 211 10.41 17.97 25.65
N TYR A 212 10.12 17.30 24.53
CA TYR A 212 10.29 17.86 23.19
C TYR A 212 9.52 19.19 23.01
N ILE A 213 8.27 19.25 23.48
CA ILE A 213 7.45 20.47 23.43
C ILE A 213 8.13 21.61 24.20
N ALA A 214 8.60 21.33 25.41
CA ALA A 214 9.23 22.34 26.28
C ALA A 214 10.55 22.85 25.69
N VAL A 215 11.40 21.97 25.16
CA VAL A 215 12.70 22.35 24.58
C VAL A 215 12.53 23.17 23.30
N ASN A 216 11.53 22.84 22.48
CA ASN A 216 11.33 23.48 21.18
C ASN A 216 10.27 24.60 21.22
N ASN A 217 9.71 24.92 22.40
CA ASN A 217 8.60 25.87 22.57
C ASN A 217 7.45 25.63 21.58
N VAL A 218 7.04 24.37 21.43
CA VAL A 218 6.05 23.98 20.43
C VAL A 218 4.67 24.46 20.85
N MET A 219 4.04 25.26 19.98
CA MET A 219 2.65 25.70 20.12
C MET A 219 1.71 24.71 19.42
N ASP A 220 0.53 24.55 19.99
CA ASP A 220 -0.59 23.85 19.39
C ASP A 220 -1.46 24.84 18.60
N LYS A 221 -2.34 24.32 17.73
CA LYS A 221 -3.22 25.11 16.88
C LYS A 221 -4.62 24.52 16.90
N ASN A 222 -5.63 25.38 17.06
CA ASN A 222 -7.02 24.95 17.01
C ASN A 222 -7.38 24.61 15.55
N ASP A 223 -7.83 23.37 15.31
CA ASP A 223 -8.14 22.88 13.97
C ASP A 223 -9.29 23.65 13.28
N THR A 224 -10.17 24.32 14.06
CA THR A 224 -11.31 25.08 13.54
C THR A 224 -11.00 26.58 13.41
N THR A 225 -10.46 27.21 14.46
CA THR A 225 -10.25 28.67 14.49
C THR A 225 -8.86 29.07 13.98
N GLY A 226 -7.91 28.15 13.94
CA GLY A 226 -6.52 28.41 13.59
C GLY A 226 -5.71 29.16 14.64
N GLU A 227 -6.29 29.45 15.81
CA GLU A 227 -5.63 30.14 16.91
C GLU A 227 -4.53 29.26 17.54
N GLU A 228 -3.39 29.86 17.84
CA GLU A 228 -2.26 29.19 18.49
C GLU A 228 -2.35 29.30 20.02
N PHE A 229 -2.03 28.20 20.70
CA PHE A 229 -2.01 28.15 22.17
C PHE A 229 -0.91 27.19 22.67
N PRO A 230 -0.45 27.31 23.93
CA PRO A 230 0.61 26.44 24.44
C PRO A 230 0.23 24.96 24.38
N MET A 231 1.09 24.12 23.79
CA MET A 231 0.84 22.69 23.72
C MET A 231 1.04 22.04 25.10
N ALA A 232 0.03 21.32 25.57
CA ALA A 232 0.04 20.67 26.87
C ALA A 232 -0.11 19.15 26.77
N VAL A 233 0.68 18.45 27.60
CA VAL A 233 0.67 16.99 27.78
C VAL A 233 0.36 16.70 29.26
N PRO A 234 -0.78 16.07 29.59
CA PRO A 234 -1.30 15.97 30.97
C PRO A 234 -0.51 14.99 31.84
N ILE A 235 0.42 14.23 31.26
CA ILE A 235 1.17 13.23 32.01
C ILE A 235 2.01 13.90 33.10
N ASN A 236 1.79 13.46 34.35
CA ASN A 236 2.56 13.84 35.53
C ASN A 236 3.66 12.82 35.79
#